data_AF-A0A2T0W746-F1
#
_entry.id   AF-A0A2T0W746-F1
#
_cell.length_a   1.000
_cell.length_b   1.000
_cell.length_c   1.000
_cell.angle_alpha   90.00
_cell.angle_beta   90.00
_cell.angle_gamma   90.00
#
_symmetry.space_group_name_H-M   'P 1'
#
loop_
_entity.id
_entity.type
_entity.pdbx_description
1 polymer ?
#
loop_
_entity_poly.entity_id
_entity_poly.type
_entity_poly.pdbx_seq_one_letter_code
_entity_poly.pdbx_strand_id
1 'polypeptide(L)'
;MTSVTKRARASVVGDGRHTIHELIKLKNEVRKQNRNLKECLFPTDCDVFNRLIREGKSLDAIPSDKEVVILRDESNISHGGDSIDYTDAVHPDYHEIALRTIQSIPGLHYAGLDIIAKDITEAPTKDNYVVTQVEFSPGPISMYPWEGEAREMAAPILDYYETVYSF
;
A
#
# COMPACT_ATOMS: atom_id res chain seq x y z
N MET A 1 10.51 13.46 -5.74
CA MET A 1 9.63 12.43 -5.14
C MET A 1 10.14 11.09 -5.63
N THR A 2 10.41 10.14 -4.73
CA THR A 2 11.14 8.90 -5.06
C THR A 2 10.21 7.75 -5.44
N SER A 3 8.99 7.70 -4.89
CA SER A 3 7.99 6.69 -5.22
C SER A 3 6.59 7.10 -4.75
N VAL A 4 5.56 6.46 -5.30
CA VAL A 4 4.18 6.45 -4.79
C VAL A 4 3.70 5.01 -4.69
N THR A 5 3.17 4.63 -3.53
CA THR A 5 2.54 3.33 -3.33
C THR A 5 1.06 3.49 -3.02
N LYS A 6 0.20 2.91 -3.85
CA LYS A 6 -1.22 2.72 -3.52
C LYS A 6 -1.36 1.52 -2.60
N ARG A 7 -2.09 1.71 -1.50
CA ARG A 7 -2.45 0.60 -0.59
C ARG A 7 -3.83 0.09 -0.97
N ALA A 8 -3.91 -1.13 -1.48
CA ALA A 8 -5.18 -1.80 -1.73
C ALA A 8 -5.63 -2.57 -0.48
N ARG A 9 -6.95 -2.71 -0.33
CA ARG A 9 -7.55 -3.50 0.76
C ARG A 9 -7.13 -4.96 0.66
N ALA A 10 -7.05 -5.61 1.80
CA ALA A 10 -6.85 -7.04 1.88
C ALA A 10 -7.94 -7.75 1.06
N SER A 11 -7.53 -8.47 0.03
CA SER A 11 -8.43 -9.18 -0.87
C SER A 11 -7.84 -10.46 -1.43
N VAL A 12 -8.71 -11.36 -1.88
CA VAL A 12 -8.37 -12.53 -2.69
C VAL A 12 -9.17 -12.53 -3.99
N VAL A 13 -8.60 -13.14 -5.03
CA VAL A 13 -9.24 -13.26 -6.34
C VAL A 13 -9.67 -14.71 -6.52
N GLY A 14 -10.96 -14.92 -6.80
CA GLY A 14 -11.52 -16.23 -7.08
C GLY A 14 -10.95 -16.86 -8.34
N ASP A 15 -10.81 -18.17 -8.32
CA ASP A 15 -10.43 -18.98 -9.48
C ASP A 15 -11.50 -20.04 -9.82
N GLY A 16 -12.68 -19.94 -9.20
CA GLY A 16 -13.79 -20.86 -9.35
C GLY A 16 -13.55 -22.25 -8.75
N ARG A 17 -12.46 -22.47 -8.01
CA ARG A 17 -12.07 -23.80 -7.50
C ARG A 17 -11.78 -23.81 -6.01
N HIS A 18 -11.04 -22.82 -5.53
CA HIS A 18 -10.63 -22.75 -4.13
C HIS A 18 -11.61 -21.94 -3.29
N THR A 19 -11.76 -22.35 -2.03
CA THR A 19 -12.47 -21.58 -1.01
C THR A 19 -11.72 -20.28 -0.70
N ILE A 20 -12.42 -19.27 -0.14
CA ILE A 20 -11.78 -18.05 0.35
C ILE A 20 -10.64 -18.37 1.33
N HIS A 21 -10.84 -19.36 2.23
CA HIS A 21 -9.80 -19.77 3.17
C HIS A 21 -8.54 -20.32 2.48
N GLU A 22 -8.71 -21.15 1.45
CA GLU A 22 -7.60 -21.68 0.66
C GLU A 22 -6.90 -20.59 -0.13
N LEU A 23 -7.64 -19.66 -0.74
CA LEU A 23 -7.08 -18.52 -1.45
C LEU A 23 -6.25 -17.62 -0.50
N ILE A 24 -6.72 -17.41 0.73
CA ILE A 24 -5.95 -16.69 1.77
C ILE A 24 -4.63 -17.42 2.05
N LYS A 25 -4.65 -18.74 2.23
CA LYS A 25 -3.43 -19.53 2.46
C LYS A 25 -2.46 -19.43 1.29
N LEU A 26 -2.95 -19.61 0.07
CA LEU A 26 -2.14 -19.50 -1.15
C LEU A 26 -1.49 -18.12 -1.27
N LYS A 27 -2.26 -17.03 -1.06
CA LYS A 27 -1.72 -15.67 -1.10
C LYS A 27 -0.69 -15.43 0.02
N ASN A 28 -0.91 -15.98 1.21
CA ASN A 28 0.05 -15.90 2.31
C ASN A 28 1.37 -16.61 1.99
N GLU A 29 1.35 -17.76 1.32
CA GLU A 29 2.58 -18.44 0.90
C GLU A 29 3.39 -17.60 -0.10
N VAL A 30 2.72 -16.90 -1.02
CA VAL A 30 3.39 -15.95 -1.92
C VAL A 30 3.95 -14.76 -1.14
N ARG A 31 3.18 -14.18 -0.21
CA ARG A 31 3.62 -13.02 0.59
C ARG A 31 4.84 -13.32 1.46
N LYS A 32 4.99 -14.55 1.97
CA LYS A 32 6.18 -15.00 2.72
C LYS A 32 7.48 -14.86 1.92
N GLN A 33 7.41 -14.92 0.59
CA GLN A 33 8.58 -14.76 -0.29
C GLN A 33 8.91 -13.28 -0.57
N ASN A 34 7.99 -12.35 -0.31
CA ASN A 34 8.22 -10.92 -0.49
C ASN A 34 8.85 -10.31 0.77
N ARG A 35 9.98 -9.61 0.60
CA ARG A 35 10.78 -9.08 1.71
C ARG A 35 10.03 -8.07 2.60
N ASN A 36 9.13 -7.27 2.02
CA ASN A 36 8.32 -6.29 2.75
C ASN A 36 7.03 -6.89 3.33
N LEU A 37 6.52 -7.97 2.74
CA LEU A 37 5.19 -8.49 3.06
C LEU A 37 5.22 -9.80 3.86
N LYS A 38 6.39 -10.40 4.07
CA LYS A 38 6.56 -11.68 4.79
C LYS A 38 5.95 -11.70 6.20
N GLU A 39 5.89 -10.56 6.87
CA GLU A 39 5.32 -10.38 8.22
C GLU A 39 3.91 -9.76 8.16
N CYS A 40 3.48 -9.33 6.98
CA CYS A 40 2.21 -8.68 6.72
C CYS A 40 1.22 -9.67 6.11
N LEU A 41 0.97 -10.79 6.79
CA LEU A 41 0.11 -11.86 6.29
C LEU A 41 -1.38 -11.51 6.49
N PHE A 42 -2.25 -12.15 5.71
CA PHE A 42 -3.69 -12.10 5.91
C PHE A 42 -4.05 -12.85 7.20
N PRO A 43 -4.60 -12.16 8.21
CA PRO A 43 -5.11 -12.84 9.38
C PRO A 43 -6.48 -13.45 9.07
N THR A 44 -6.76 -14.65 9.57
CA THR A 44 -8.12 -15.21 9.61
C THR A 44 -8.71 -14.97 10.99
N ASP A 45 -9.11 -13.73 11.24
CA ASP A 45 -9.60 -13.25 12.53
C ASP A 45 -11.04 -12.72 12.46
N CYS A 46 -11.57 -12.29 13.60
CA CYS A 46 -12.96 -11.85 13.74
C CYS A 46 -13.35 -10.74 12.75
N ASP A 47 -12.42 -9.84 12.37
CA ASP A 47 -12.74 -8.77 11.43
C ASP A 47 -13.05 -9.32 10.03
N VAL A 48 -12.23 -10.27 9.56
CA VAL A 48 -12.47 -10.96 8.29
C VAL A 48 -13.79 -11.70 8.31
N PHE A 49 -14.08 -12.43 9.40
CA PHE A 49 -15.37 -13.10 9.57
C PHE A 49 -16.55 -12.12 9.53
N ASN A 50 -16.47 -11.04 10.30
CA ASN A 50 -17.51 -10.02 10.35
C ASN A 50 -17.75 -9.37 8.99
N ARG A 51 -16.70 -9.11 8.22
CA ARG A 51 -16.82 -8.57 6.86
C ARG A 51 -17.52 -9.55 5.93
N LEU A 52 -17.08 -10.82 5.89
CA LEU A 52 -17.68 -11.84 5.04
C LEU A 52 -19.15 -12.05 5.37
N ILE A 53 -19.51 -12.10 6.66
CA ILE A 53 -20.90 -12.21 7.12
C ILE A 53 -21.74 -11.04 6.61
N ARG A 54 -21.23 -9.79 6.68
CA ARG A 54 -21.94 -8.61 6.13
C ARG A 54 -22.19 -8.73 4.62
N GLU A 55 -21.32 -9.42 3.89
CA GLU A 55 -21.47 -9.69 2.46
C GLU A 55 -22.25 -10.98 2.15
N GLY A 56 -22.76 -11.69 3.17
CA GLY A 56 -23.46 -12.96 3.00
C GLY A 56 -22.55 -14.11 2.56
N LYS A 57 -21.24 -14.03 2.83
CA LYS A 57 -20.21 -15.02 2.48
C LYS A 57 -19.67 -15.71 3.72
N SER A 58 -19.04 -16.86 3.52
CA SER A 58 -18.27 -17.58 4.53
C SER A 58 -16.88 -17.89 4.00
N LEU A 59 -15.96 -18.31 4.88
CA LEU A 59 -14.62 -18.74 4.48
C LEU A 59 -14.60 -19.96 3.54
N ASP A 60 -15.65 -20.78 3.59
CA ASP A 60 -15.81 -21.98 2.78
C ASP A 60 -16.47 -21.70 1.41
N ALA A 61 -16.89 -20.45 1.17
CA ALA A 61 -17.43 -20.08 -0.13
C ALA A 61 -16.32 -20.14 -1.21
N ILE A 62 -16.67 -20.65 -2.39
CA ILE A 62 -15.81 -20.66 -3.58
C ILE A 62 -16.21 -19.46 -4.44
N PRO A 63 -15.40 -18.39 -4.51
CA PRO A 63 -15.72 -17.24 -5.33
C PRO A 63 -15.62 -17.61 -6.82
N SER A 64 -16.42 -16.93 -7.65
CA SER A 64 -16.37 -17.14 -9.10
C SER A 64 -15.00 -16.76 -9.66
N ASP A 65 -14.63 -17.32 -10.82
CA ASP A 65 -13.39 -16.93 -11.49
C ASP A 65 -13.32 -15.40 -11.66
N LYS A 66 -12.20 -14.81 -11.23
CA LYS A 66 -11.91 -13.36 -11.21
C LYS A 66 -12.76 -12.53 -10.25
N GLU A 67 -13.60 -13.14 -9.42
CA GLU A 67 -14.33 -12.42 -8.38
C GLU A 67 -13.34 -11.90 -7.31
N VAL A 68 -13.30 -10.59 -7.09
CA VAL A 68 -12.49 -9.99 -6.03
C VAL A 68 -13.30 -10.00 -4.73
N VAL A 69 -12.82 -10.75 -3.74
CA VAL A 69 -13.40 -10.78 -2.39
C VAL A 69 -12.59 -9.89 -1.47
N ILE A 70 -13.22 -8.82 -0.98
CA ILE A 70 -12.62 -7.91 0.00
C ILE A 70 -12.75 -8.50 1.40
N LEU A 71 -11.63 -8.67 2.09
CA LEU A 71 -11.55 -9.30 3.40
C LEU A 71 -11.56 -8.27 4.55
N ARG A 72 -11.12 -7.04 4.30
CA ARG A 72 -11.07 -5.95 5.28
C ARG A 72 -11.51 -4.61 4.68
N ASP A 73 -12.04 -3.74 5.54
CA ASP A 73 -12.51 -2.42 5.16
C ASP A 73 -11.37 -1.39 5.05
N GLU A 74 -10.31 -1.58 5.82
CA GLU A 74 -9.10 -0.77 5.78
C GLU A 74 -8.08 -1.28 4.73
N SER A 75 -7.20 -0.37 4.29
CA SER A 75 -6.13 -0.65 3.34
C SER A 75 -4.76 -0.76 4.01
N ASN A 76 -4.71 -1.39 5.18
CA ASN A 76 -3.46 -1.54 5.93
C ASN A 76 -2.65 -2.72 5.38
N ILE A 77 -1.43 -2.44 4.90
CA ILE A 77 -0.52 -3.47 4.37
C ILE A 77 -0.22 -4.52 5.43
N SER A 78 0.00 -4.11 6.68
CA SER A 78 0.25 -4.99 7.83
C SER A 78 -0.86 -6.01 8.09
N HIS A 79 -2.09 -5.73 7.64
CA HIS A 79 -3.25 -6.61 7.79
C HIS A 79 -3.61 -7.34 6.48
N GLY A 80 -2.63 -7.53 5.59
CA GLY A 80 -2.82 -8.23 4.32
C GLY A 80 -3.21 -7.31 3.16
N GLY A 81 -3.17 -5.98 3.32
CA GLY A 81 -3.28 -5.07 2.18
C GLY A 81 -2.12 -5.25 1.18
N ASP A 82 -2.37 -4.89 -0.07
CA ASP A 82 -1.38 -4.97 -1.15
C ASP A 82 -0.74 -3.60 -1.41
N SER A 83 0.58 -3.58 -1.57
CA SER A 83 1.34 -2.41 -1.99
C SER A 83 1.49 -2.40 -3.51
N ILE A 84 0.86 -1.43 -4.18
CA ILE A 84 0.89 -1.33 -5.64
C ILE A 84 1.68 -0.08 -6.02
N ASP A 85 2.73 -0.24 -6.82
CA ASP A 85 3.49 0.88 -7.33
C ASP A 85 2.62 1.76 -8.25
N TYR A 86 2.54 3.03 -7.94
CA TYR A 86 1.77 4.07 -8.64
C TYR A 86 2.66 5.24 -9.07
N THR A 87 3.98 5.09 -8.96
CA THR A 87 4.95 6.18 -9.15
C THR A 87 4.84 6.85 -10.52
N ASP A 88 4.57 6.10 -11.58
CA ASP A 88 4.44 6.66 -12.94
C ASP A 88 2.99 6.97 -13.33
N ALA A 89 2.02 6.52 -12.52
CA ALA A 89 0.59 6.71 -12.78
C ALA A 89 0.02 7.95 -12.08
N VAL A 90 0.66 8.41 -11.01
CA VAL A 90 0.23 9.59 -10.25
C VAL A 90 0.33 10.87 -11.10
N HIS A 91 -0.65 11.76 -10.93
CA HIS A 91 -0.60 13.08 -11.56
C HIS A 91 0.60 13.88 -11.02
N PRO A 92 1.42 14.51 -11.88
CA PRO A 92 2.67 15.17 -11.48
C PRO A 92 2.49 16.27 -10.43
N ASP A 93 1.35 16.95 -10.38
CA ASP A 93 1.06 17.98 -9.37
C ASP A 93 1.06 17.46 -7.92
N TYR A 94 0.85 16.15 -7.70
CA TYR A 94 1.02 15.56 -6.37
C TYR A 94 2.48 15.57 -5.90
N HIS A 95 3.45 15.59 -6.83
CA HIS A 95 4.86 15.72 -6.49
C HIS A 95 5.13 17.10 -5.88
N GLU A 96 4.54 18.15 -6.47
CA GLU A 96 4.65 19.51 -5.96
C GLU A 96 3.99 19.65 -4.59
N ILE A 97 2.85 18.99 -4.37
CA ILE A 97 2.22 18.94 -3.05
C ILE A 97 3.17 18.29 -2.04
N ALA A 98 3.73 17.13 -2.36
CA ALA A 98 4.63 16.42 -1.45
C ALA A 98 5.88 17.24 -1.11
N LEU A 99 6.50 17.87 -2.10
CA LEU A 99 7.67 18.74 -1.91
C LEU A 99 7.33 19.94 -1.02
N ARG A 100 6.23 20.64 -1.31
CA ARG A 100 5.79 21.79 -0.51
C ARG A 100 5.45 21.41 0.92
N THR A 101 4.81 20.27 1.15
CA THR A 101 4.51 19.79 2.50
C THR A 101 5.78 19.51 3.29
N ILE A 102 6.76 18.80 2.70
CA ILE A 102 8.03 18.52 3.39
C ILE A 102 8.79 19.82 3.68
N GLN A 103 8.90 20.72 2.70
CA GLN A 103 9.57 22.00 2.85
C GLN A 103 8.92 22.93 3.88
N SER A 104 7.62 22.75 4.17
CA SER A 104 6.92 23.53 5.19
C SER A 104 7.29 23.16 6.62
N ILE A 105 8.00 22.04 6.83
CA ILE A 105 8.40 21.53 8.14
C ILE A 105 9.92 21.72 8.30
N PRO A 106 10.38 22.70 9.12
CA PRO A 106 11.81 22.94 9.31
C PRO A 106 12.56 21.71 9.83
N GLY A 107 13.69 21.40 9.20
CA GLY A 107 14.55 20.26 9.57
C GLY A 107 14.09 18.90 9.02
N LEU A 108 12.98 18.85 8.26
CA LEU A 108 12.53 17.63 7.60
C LEU A 108 13.08 17.57 6.17
N HIS A 109 14.02 16.65 5.94
CA HIS A 109 14.73 16.54 4.66
C HIS A 109 14.19 15.42 3.76
N TYR A 110 13.62 14.38 4.37
CA TYR A 110 12.85 13.35 3.69
C TYR A 110 11.69 12.94 4.61
N ALA A 111 10.60 12.48 3.99
CA ALA A 111 9.44 11.95 4.70
C ALA A 111 8.57 11.13 3.75
N GLY A 112 7.73 10.27 4.32
CA GLY A 112 6.56 9.72 3.65
C GLY A 112 5.37 10.66 3.81
N LEU A 113 4.54 10.74 2.77
CA LEU A 113 3.26 11.45 2.82
C LEU A 113 2.13 10.49 2.55
N ASP A 114 1.12 10.52 3.43
CA ASP A 114 -0.13 9.80 3.19
C ASP A 114 -1.16 10.78 2.62
N ILE A 115 -1.70 10.41 1.45
CA ILE A 115 -2.69 11.20 0.73
C ILE A 115 -3.89 10.29 0.48
N ILE A 116 -5.07 10.76 0.87
CA ILE A 116 -6.35 10.21 0.41
C ILE A 116 -6.80 11.09 -0.75
N ALA A 117 -6.97 10.49 -1.93
CA ALA A 117 -7.49 11.15 -3.12
C ALA A 117 -8.67 10.36 -3.69
N LYS A 118 -9.63 11.04 -4.32
CA LYS A 118 -10.71 10.39 -5.09
C LYS A 118 -10.12 9.60 -6.27
N ASP A 119 -9.22 10.25 -7.00
CA ASP A 119 -8.38 9.65 -8.02
C ASP A 119 -7.01 10.36 -7.99
N ILE A 120 -5.93 9.59 -7.85
CA ILE A 120 -4.56 10.11 -7.76
C ILE A 120 -3.96 10.41 -9.14
N THR A 121 -4.62 9.97 -10.21
CA THR A 121 -4.22 10.18 -11.61
C THR A 121 -4.78 11.49 -12.19
N GLU A 122 -5.76 12.09 -11.51
CA GLU A 122 -6.32 13.41 -11.85
C GLU A 122 -5.56 14.54 -11.15
N ALA A 123 -5.65 15.75 -11.68
CA ALA A 123 -5.05 16.91 -11.05
C ALA A 123 -5.66 17.17 -9.66
N PRO A 124 -4.84 17.46 -8.64
CA PRO A 124 -5.32 17.76 -7.29
C PRO A 124 -6.08 19.08 -7.26
N THR A 125 -7.21 19.08 -6.57
CA THR A 125 -8.04 20.24 -6.27
C THR A 125 -8.35 20.29 -4.78
N LYS A 126 -8.87 21.40 -4.28
CA LYS A 126 -9.20 21.55 -2.85
C LYS A 126 -10.24 20.52 -2.35
N ASP A 127 -11.00 19.90 -3.25
CA ASP A 127 -12.15 19.05 -2.91
C ASP A 127 -11.97 17.56 -3.32
N ASN A 128 -10.80 17.17 -3.86
CA ASN A 128 -10.55 15.80 -4.32
C ASN A 128 -9.39 15.08 -3.62
N TYR A 129 -8.64 15.74 -2.75
CA TYR A 129 -7.61 15.09 -1.94
C TYR A 129 -7.44 15.72 -0.56
N VAL A 130 -6.81 14.97 0.34
CA VAL A 130 -6.37 15.43 1.65
C VAL A 130 -5.05 14.76 2.01
N VAL A 131 -4.09 15.54 2.51
CA VAL A 131 -2.87 15.01 3.15
C VAL A 131 -3.22 14.65 4.59
N THR A 132 -3.08 13.38 4.96
CA THR A 132 -3.52 12.88 6.28
C THR A 132 -2.38 12.72 7.25
N GLN A 133 -1.18 12.42 6.76
CA GLN A 133 -0.02 12.16 7.60
C GLN A 133 1.28 12.55 6.89
N VAL A 134 2.25 12.99 7.68
CA VAL A 134 3.65 13.14 7.30
C VAL A 134 4.48 12.26 8.24
N GLU A 135 5.17 11.27 7.69
CA GLU A 135 5.98 10.33 8.46
C GLU A 135 7.47 10.61 8.21
N PHE A 136 8.20 11.00 9.26
CA PHE A 136 9.62 11.37 9.14
C PHE A 136 10.55 10.17 8.93
N SER A 137 10.06 8.94 9.13
CA SER A 137 10.82 7.71 8.95
C SER A 137 9.97 6.67 8.21
N PRO A 138 9.64 6.92 6.93
CA PRO A 138 8.77 6.02 6.17
C PRO A 138 9.43 4.66 5.96
N GLY A 139 8.64 3.60 6.04
CA GLY A 139 9.09 2.25 5.70
C GLY A 139 9.47 2.13 4.21
N PRO A 140 10.33 1.18 3.82
CA PRO A 140 10.80 0.98 2.44
C PRO A 140 9.78 0.25 1.56
N ILE A 141 8.48 0.56 1.71
CA ILE A 141 7.36 -0.20 1.14
C ILE A 141 7.48 -0.34 -0.38
N SER A 142 7.93 0.72 -1.07
CA SER A 142 8.04 0.76 -2.53
C SER A 142 9.22 -0.06 -3.10
N MET A 143 10.15 -0.53 -2.27
CA MET A 143 11.30 -1.33 -2.74
C MET A 143 10.92 -2.77 -3.10
N TYR A 144 9.82 -3.30 -2.54
CA TYR A 144 9.32 -4.65 -2.80
C TYR A 144 7.79 -4.63 -2.87
N PRO A 145 7.20 -3.98 -3.89
CA PRO A 145 5.75 -3.89 -4.00
C PRO A 145 5.15 -5.29 -4.23
N TRP A 146 3.86 -5.43 -3.90
CA TRP A 146 3.07 -6.58 -4.32
C TRP A 146 2.88 -6.59 -5.84
N GLU A 147 2.59 -5.42 -6.42
CA GLU A 147 2.37 -5.23 -7.85
C GLU A 147 3.09 -3.97 -8.35
N GLY A 148 3.62 -4.04 -9.58
CA GLY A 148 4.34 -2.95 -10.23
C GLY A 148 5.86 -2.98 -10.00
N GLU A 149 6.52 -1.85 -10.24
CA GLU A 149 7.99 -1.79 -10.27
C GLU A 149 8.59 -1.50 -8.89
N ALA A 150 9.66 -2.21 -8.56
CA ALA A 150 10.45 -1.92 -7.37
C ALA A 150 11.14 -0.55 -7.53
N ARG A 151 10.95 0.33 -6.53
CA ARG A 151 11.56 1.66 -6.51
C ARG A 151 12.66 1.73 -5.47
N GLU A 152 13.85 2.12 -5.90
CA GLU A 152 14.97 2.26 -4.98
C GLU A 152 14.81 3.51 -4.10
N MET A 153 14.86 3.32 -2.79
CA MET A 153 14.66 4.35 -1.77
C MET A 153 15.88 4.56 -0.86
N ALA A 154 16.76 3.56 -0.72
CA ALA A 154 17.83 3.63 0.27
C ALA A 154 18.99 4.53 -0.18
N ALA A 155 19.47 4.35 -1.42
CA ALA A 155 20.62 5.11 -1.96
C ALA A 155 20.42 6.64 -1.89
N PRO A 156 19.28 7.23 -2.32
CA PRO A 156 19.10 8.69 -2.22
C PRO A 156 19.14 9.23 -0.78
N ILE A 157 18.71 8.42 0.20
CA ILE A 157 18.76 8.80 1.62
C ILE A 157 20.21 8.74 2.11
N LEU A 158 20.95 7.69 1.77
CA LEU A 158 22.36 7.56 2.12
C LEU A 158 23.21 8.67 1.50
N ASP A 159 23.04 8.94 0.20
CA ASP A 159 23.72 10.02 -0.52
C ASP A 159 23.48 11.39 0.15
N TYR A 160 22.24 11.63 0.60
CA TYR A 160 21.90 12.84 1.35
C TYR A 160 22.68 12.94 2.67
N TYR A 161 22.70 11.86 3.46
CA TYR A 161 23.43 11.84 4.72
C TYR A 161 24.95 11.98 4.52
N GLU A 162 25.53 11.32 3.51
CA GLU A 162 26.95 11.48 3.17
C GLU A 162 27.28 12.93 2.80
N THR A 163 26.43 13.59 2.02
CA THR A 163 26.64 14.97 1.58
C THR A 163 26.52 15.99 2.71
N VAL A 164 25.57 15.81 3.63
CA VAL A 164 25.27 16.79 4.68
C VAL A 164 26.10 16.58 5.93
N TYR A 165 26.44 15.33 6.26
CA TYR A 165 27.09 14.96 7.50
C TYR A 165 28.45 14.28 7.30
N SER A 166 29.15 14.56 6.19
CA SER A 166 30.47 14.00 5.91
C SER A 166 31.36 14.01 7.18
N PHE A 167 31.79 12.81 7.61
CA PHE A 167 32.82 12.62 8.63
C PHE A 167 34.21 12.92 8.07
#